data_AF-A0A7S2V5Z2-F1
#
_entry.id   AF-A0A7S2V5Z2-F1
#
_cell.length_a   1.000
_cell.length_b   1.000
_cell.length_c   1.000
_cell.angle_alpha   90.00
_cell.angle_beta   90.00
_cell.angle_gamma   90.00
#
_symmetry.space_group_name_H-M   'P 1'
#
loop_
_entity.id
_entity.type
_entity.pdbx_description
1 polymer ?
#
loop_
_entity_poly.entity_id
_entity_poly.type
_entity_poly.pdbx_seq_one_letter_code
_entity_poly.pdbx_strand_id
1 'polypeptide(L)'
;GDEELENFEPDFTVFNTCKTNNPNWEEMGLNSEAYICFNMEKKCAIIGGAMYGGEMKKGIFALMNYILPKKGVMAMHCSANKGKDGDTALFFGLSGTGKTTLSADPDRFLIGDDEHGWDEDGIFNFEGGCYAKTIDLTEDNEPEIYRAIKKDAIMENVWIEEDGTPDYFNTKKTENGRVSFPLYHIANHEPTATGDHPDKILFLTCDAFGVLPPVAKLTP
;
A
#
# COMPACT_ATOMS: atom_id res chain seq x y z
N GLY A 1 18.31 -6.20 11.04
CA GLY A 1 17.90 -7.62 10.98
C GLY A 1 18.56 -8.39 12.11
N ASP A 2 17.79 -9.18 12.86
CA ASP A 2 18.11 -9.91 14.11
C ASP A 2 18.72 -9.08 15.26
N GLU A 3 19.83 -8.36 15.04
CA GLU A 3 20.44 -7.47 16.05
C GLU A 3 19.49 -6.33 16.47
N GLU A 4 18.68 -5.84 15.52
CA GLU A 4 17.65 -4.81 15.80
C GLU A 4 16.51 -5.36 16.67
N LEU A 5 16.27 -6.67 16.69
CA LEU A 5 15.21 -7.29 17.49
C LEU A 5 15.62 -7.50 18.94
N GLU A 6 16.92 -7.62 19.23
CA GLU A 6 17.43 -7.90 20.58
C GLU A 6 17.03 -6.83 21.61
N ASN A 7 16.94 -5.57 21.17
CA ASN A 7 16.64 -4.42 22.02
C ASN A 7 15.43 -3.62 21.50
N PHE A 8 14.53 -4.26 20.74
CA PHE A 8 13.37 -3.60 20.15
C PHE A 8 12.36 -3.16 21.22
N GLU A 9 12.03 -1.86 21.24
CA GLU A 9 10.93 -1.30 22.02
C GLU A 9 9.92 -0.65 21.06
N PRO A 10 8.63 -1.05 21.08
CA PRO A 10 7.65 -0.55 20.13
C PRO A 10 7.27 0.91 20.43
N ASP A 11 7.44 1.78 19.45
CA ASP A 11 6.91 3.15 19.49
C ASP A 11 5.38 3.22 19.43
N PHE A 12 4.75 2.19 18.84
CA PHE A 12 3.31 2.08 18.71
C PHE A 12 2.91 0.60 18.64
N THR A 13 1.82 0.21 19.30
CA THR A 13 1.34 -1.18 19.32
C THR A 13 -0.01 -1.33 18.63
N VAL A 14 -0.13 -2.24 17.67
CA VAL A 14 -1.40 -2.56 17.00
C VAL A 14 -1.94 -3.89 17.54
N PHE A 15 -3.10 -3.83 18.17
CA PHE A 15 -3.83 -5.01 18.65
C PHE A 15 -4.88 -5.42 17.61
N ASN A 16 -4.58 -6.47 16.86
CA ASN A 16 -5.57 -7.07 15.96
C ASN A 16 -6.41 -8.11 16.72
N THR A 17 -7.61 -7.69 17.12
CA THR A 17 -8.65 -8.53 17.74
C THR A 17 -9.80 -8.77 16.76
N CYS A 18 -9.52 -9.02 15.48
CA CYS A 18 -10.53 -9.16 14.41
C CYS A 18 -11.69 -10.15 14.69
N LYS A 19 -11.50 -11.10 15.61
CA LYS A 19 -12.54 -12.06 16.03
C LYS A 19 -13.56 -11.51 17.03
N THR A 20 -13.32 -10.33 17.60
CA THR A 20 -14.20 -9.73 18.61
C THR A 20 -15.05 -8.63 18.01
N ASN A 21 -16.26 -8.47 18.53
CA ASN A 21 -17.18 -7.38 18.19
C ASN A 21 -17.52 -6.59 19.47
N ASN A 22 -17.90 -5.32 19.32
CA ASN A 22 -18.40 -4.52 20.43
C ASN A 22 -19.95 -4.61 20.51
N PRO A 23 -20.53 -5.37 21.45
CA PRO A 23 -21.99 -5.51 21.55
C PRO A 23 -22.68 -4.22 22.03
N ASN A 24 -21.95 -3.30 22.67
CA ASN A 24 -22.50 -2.06 23.26
C ASN A 24 -22.22 -0.84 22.37
N TRP A 25 -22.00 -1.05 21.07
CA TRP A 25 -21.57 0.00 20.15
C TRP A 25 -22.58 1.16 20.05
N GLU A 26 -23.89 0.88 20.08
CA GLU A 26 -24.94 1.90 20.07
C GLU A 26 -24.90 2.78 21.32
N GLU A 27 -24.78 2.17 22.51
CA GLU A 27 -24.70 2.88 23.79
C GLU A 27 -23.45 3.79 23.88
N MET A 28 -22.37 3.37 23.21
CA MET A 28 -21.12 4.14 23.11
C MET A 28 -21.15 5.19 21.99
N GLY A 29 -22.20 5.27 21.19
CA GLY A 29 -22.31 6.20 20.07
C GLY A 29 -21.37 5.90 18.91
N LEU A 30 -20.97 4.63 18.74
CA LEU A 30 -20.16 4.18 17.60
C LEU A 30 -21.06 3.92 16.38
N ASN A 31 -20.44 3.70 15.22
CA ASN A 31 -21.17 3.42 13.97
C ASN A 31 -21.66 1.97 13.83
N SER A 32 -20.92 1.01 14.39
CA SER A 32 -21.20 -0.42 14.26
C SER A 32 -20.48 -1.22 15.35
N GLU A 33 -20.75 -2.53 15.41
CA GLU A 33 -20.03 -3.46 16.28
C GLU A 33 -18.54 -3.63 15.91
N ALA A 34 -18.16 -3.34 14.66
CA ALA A 34 -16.76 -3.27 14.23
C ALA A 34 -16.13 -1.93 14.62
N TYR A 35 -14.85 -1.95 14.97
CA TYR A 35 -14.13 -0.78 15.45
C TYR A 35 -12.65 -0.81 15.04
N ILE A 36 -12.16 0.36 14.63
CA ILE A 36 -10.74 0.61 14.37
C ILE A 36 -10.43 1.90 15.13
N CYS A 37 -9.77 1.77 16.28
CA CYS A 37 -9.56 2.89 17.20
C CYS A 37 -8.08 3.16 17.40
N PHE A 38 -7.70 4.43 17.44
CA PHE A 38 -6.33 4.89 17.68
C PHE A 38 -6.28 5.71 18.97
N ASN A 39 -5.29 5.43 19.81
CA ASN A 39 -4.99 6.21 20.99
C ASN A 39 -3.52 6.68 20.94
N MET A 40 -3.34 7.96 20.66
CA MET A 40 -2.01 8.56 20.49
C MET A 40 -1.24 8.71 21.81
N GLU A 41 -1.94 8.94 22.92
CA GLU A 41 -1.33 9.06 24.25
C GLU A 41 -0.81 7.71 24.74
N LYS A 42 -1.61 6.65 24.55
CA LYS A 42 -1.25 5.27 24.89
C LYS A 42 -0.42 4.58 23.79
N LYS A 43 -0.14 5.27 22.68
CA LYS A 43 0.63 4.75 21.54
C LYS A 43 0.10 3.39 21.06
N CYS A 44 -1.21 3.25 20.89
CA CYS A 44 -1.77 2.00 20.42
C CYS A 44 -2.98 2.15 19.52
N ALA A 45 -3.23 1.12 18.71
CA ALA A 45 -4.46 0.95 17.95
C ALA A 45 -5.09 -0.40 18.24
N ILE A 46 -6.42 -0.49 18.15
CA ILE A 46 -7.18 -1.72 18.33
C ILE A 46 -8.11 -1.89 17.13
N ILE A 47 -8.06 -3.06 16.51
CA ILE A 47 -8.88 -3.44 15.35
C ILE A 47 -9.76 -4.64 15.75
N GLY A 48 -11.07 -4.48 15.71
CA GLY A 48 -12.04 -5.56 15.99
C GLY A 48 -13.22 -5.54 15.03
N GLY A 49 -13.82 -6.71 14.81
CA GLY A 49 -14.94 -6.93 13.90
C GLY A 49 -14.60 -6.80 12.42
N ALA A 50 -13.33 -6.58 12.06
CA ALA A 50 -12.84 -6.47 10.69
C ALA A 50 -11.68 -7.45 10.46
N MET A 51 -11.79 -8.29 9.44
CA MET A 51 -10.75 -9.24 9.02
C MET A 51 -9.96 -8.77 7.79
N TYR A 52 -10.26 -7.58 7.28
CA TYR A 52 -9.59 -7.02 6.12
C TYR A 52 -8.14 -6.64 6.46
N GLY A 53 -7.17 -7.20 5.73
CA GLY A 53 -5.74 -6.99 6.01
C GLY A 53 -5.32 -5.52 5.91
N GLY A 54 -5.97 -4.77 5.02
CA GLY A 54 -5.69 -3.37 4.77
C GLY A 54 -5.89 -2.45 5.99
N GLU A 55 -6.66 -2.84 7.00
CA GLU A 55 -6.84 -2.03 8.22
C GLU A 55 -5.55 -1.88 9.02
N MET A 56 -4.72 -2.93 9.06
CA MET A 56 -3.42 -2.89 9.73
C MET A 56 -2.47 -1.94 9.00
N LYS A 57 -2.39 -2.06 7.66
CA LYS A 57 -1.56 -1.21 6.80
C LYS A 57 -1.99 0.26 6.89
N LYS A 58 -3.25 0.55 6.55
CA LYS A 58 -3.76 1.93 6.49
C LYS A 58 -3.83 2.60 7.86
N GLY A 59 -3.93 1.84 8.95
CA GLY A 59 -3.81 2.39 10.29
C GLY A 59 -2.42 2.96 10.58
N ILE A 60 -1.35 2.24 10.21
CA ILE A 60 0.02 2.76 10.32
C ILE A 60 0.22 3.94 9.37
N PHE A 61 -0.31 3.88 8.15
CA PHE A 61 -0.25 5.01 7.23
C PHE A 61 -0.92 6.27 7.80
N ALA A 62 -2.10 6.14 8.41
CA ALA A 62 -2.79 7.25 9.06
C ALA A 62 -1.95 7.85 10.21
N LEU A 63 -1.25 6.99 10.97
CA LEU A 63 -0.31 7.42 12.00
C LEU A 63 0.87 8.21 11.40
N MET A 64 1.46 7.73 10.30
CA MET A 64 2.56 8.42 9.62
C MET A 64 2.12 9.78 9.05
N ASN A 65 0.92 9.85 8.46
CA ASN A 65 0.32 11.12 8.02
C ASN A 65 0.11 12.13 9.16
N TYR A 66 -0.01 11.69 10.40
CA TYR A 66 -0.13 12.57 11.55
C TYR A 66 1.24 12.99 12.13
N ILE A 67 2.18 12.05 12.23
CA ILE A 67 3.47 12.26 12.91
C ILE A 67 4.47 12.97 12.01
N LEU A 68 4.62 12.52 10.75
CA LEU A 68 5.69 12.96 9.86
C LEU A 68 5.58 14.45 9.47
N PRO A 69 4.40 15.00 9.13
CA PRO A 69 4.31 16.42 8.80
C PRO A 69 4.72 17.35 9.95
N LYS A 70 4.55 16.91 11.21
CA LYS A 70 5.02 17.68 12.39
C LYS A 70 6.54 17.71 12.53
N LYS A 71 7.23 16.82 11.83
CA LYS A 71 8.69 16.73 11.74
C LYS A 71 9.23 17.31 10.43
N GLY A 72 8.39 17.97 9.62
CA GLY A 72 8.80 18.51 8.32
C GLY A 72 8.89 17.49 7.20
N VAL A 73 8.40 16.26 7.41
CA VAL A 73 8.42 15.18 6.42
C VAL A 73 7.03 15.06 5.77
N MET A 74 6.97 15.09 4.45
CA MET A 74 5.70 14.93 3.71
C MET A 74 5.36 13.44 3.60
N ALA A 75 4.25 13.02 4.22
CA ALA A 75 3.69 11.70 4.01
C ALA A 75 2.77 11.70 2.78
N MET A 76 2.90 10.69 1.93
CA MET A 76 2.31 10.66 0.59
C MET A 76 1.64 9.32 0.31
N HIS A 77 0.45 9.38 -0.31
CA HIS A 77 -0.24 8.22 -0.86
C HIS A 77 0.04 8.13 -2.36
N CYS A 78 1.18 7.55 -2.70
CA CYS A 78 1.70 7.44 -4.05
C CYS A 78 2.55 6.17 -4.19
N SER A 79 2.66 5.64 -5.40
CA SER A 79 3.76 4.74 -5.73
C SER A 79 4.99 5.54 -6.16
N ALA A 80 6.16 4.92 -6.11
CA ALA A 80 7.41 5.55 -6.53
C ALA A 80 8.36 4.57 -7.21
N ASN A 81 9.14 5.08 -8.16
CA ASN A 81 10.20 4.31 -8.81
C ASN A 81 11.38 5.19 -9.21
N LYS A 82 12.52 4.54 -9.46
CA LYS A 82 13.80 5.15 -9.77
C LYS A 82 14.32 4.66 -11.11
N GLY A 83 14.77 5.58 -11.96
CA GLY A 83 15.38 5.24 -13.23
C GLY A 83 16.82 4.76 -13.07
N LYS A 84 17.37 4.19 -14.14
CA LYS A 84 18.76 3.70 -14.17
C LYS A 84 19.79 4.82 -13.95
N ASP A 85 19.41 6.06 -14.26
CA ASP A 85 20.25 7.25 -14.07
C ASP A 85 20.01 7.95 -12.72
N GLY A 86 19.17 7.38 -11.85
CA GLY A 86 18.85 7.91 -10.52
C GLY A 86 17.61 8.80 -10.44
N ASP A 87 17.05 9.20 -11.58
CA ASP A 87 15.86 10.06 -11.63
C ASP A 87 14.65 9.39 -10.96
N THR A 88 13.94 10.14 -10.12
CA THR A 88 12.87 9.58 -9.28
C THR A 88 11.50 10.13 -9.69
N ALA A 89 10.49 9.25 -9.69
CA ALA A 89 9.12 9.61 -10.05
C ALA A 89 8.11 9.19 -8.97
N LEU A 90 7.14 10.08 -8.69
CA LEU A 90 6.01 9.82 -7.80
C LEU A 90 4.72 9.73 -8.62
N PHE A 91 3.87 8.74 -8.30
CA PHE A 91 2.57 8.55 -8.94
C PHE A 91 1.46 8.61 -7.87
N PHE A 92 0.84 9.77 -7.75
CA PHE A 92 -0.31 9.97 -6.85
C PHE A 92 -1.58 9.47 -7.49
N GLY A 93 -2.45 8.84 -6.70
CA GLY A 93 -3.73 8.35 -7.19
C GLY A 93 -4.49 7.54 -6.14
N LEU A 94 -5.80 7.38 -6.34
CA LEU A 94 -6.60 6.50 -5.49
C LEU A 94 -6.33 5.02 -5.82
N SER A 95 -6.94 4.12 -5.04
CA SER A 95 -6.80 2.69 -5.32
C SER A 95 -7.50 2.34 -6.64
N GLY A 96 -6.80 1.66 -7.56
CA GLY A 96 -7.34 1.30 -8.87
C GLY A 96 -7.21 2.37 -9.96
N THR A 97 -6.45 3.45 -9.73
CA THR A 97 -6.19 4.48 -10.77
C THR A 97 -4.89 4.25 -11.55
N GLY A 98 -4.31 3.04 -11.48
CA GLY A 98 -3.09 2.68 -12.21
C GLY A 98 -1.75 2.97 -11.51
N LYS A 99 -1.74 3.33 -10.20
CA LYS A 99 -0.49 3.59 -9.45
C LYS A 99 0.51 2.44 -9.57
N THR A 100 0.09 1.25 -9.15
CA THR A 100 0.94 0.06 -9.08
C THR A 100 1.38 -0.38 -10.48
N THR A 101 0.44 -0.39 -11.42
CA THR A 101 0.68 -0.72 -12.84
C THR A 101 1.74 0.18 -13.48
N LEU A 102 1.66 1.50 -13.26
CA LEU A 102 2.59 2.47 -13.86
C LEU A 102 3.93 2.55 -13.13
N SER A 103 3.98 2.25 -11.82
CA SER A 103 5.24 2.22 -11.08
C SER A 103 6.04 0.95 -11.32
N ALA A 104 5.40 -0.17 -11.63
CA ALA A 104 6.02 -1.46 -11.92
C ALA A 104 6.53 -1.54 -13.39
N ASP A 105 7.26 -0.50 -13.80
CA ASP A 105 7.88 -0.40 -15.11
C ASP A 105 9.13 -1.30 -15.18
N PRO A 106 9.27 -2.20 -16.17
CA PRO A 106 10.43 -3.10 -16.27
C PRO A 106 11.76 -2.38 -16.46
N ASP A 107 11.77 -1.12 -16.90
CA ASP A 107 12.98 -0.31 -17.09
C ASP A 107 13.34 0.55 -15.88
N ARG A 108 12.56 0.48 -14.79
CA ARG A 108 12.78 1.26 -13.56
C ARG A 108 12.80 0.34 -12.33
N PHE A 109 13.43 0.83 -11.27
CA PHE A 109 13.49 0.15 -9.98
C PHE A 109 12.32 0.61 -9.10
N LEU A 110 11.47 -0.31 -8.66
CA LEU A 110 10.35 -0.02 -7.77
C LEU A 110 10.87 0.35 -6.38
N ILE A 111 10.50 1.54 -5.89
CA ILE A 111 10.76 1.97 -4.50
C ILE A 111 9.64 1.46 -3.58
N GLY A 112 8.39 1.61 -4.02
CA GLY A 112 7.19 1.15 -3.32
C GLY A 112 5.92 1.42 -4.11
N ASP A 113 4.81 0.75 -3.76
CA ASP A 113 3.57 0.79 -4.54
C ASP A 113 2.46 1.71 -4.00
N ASP A 114 2.58 2.22 -2.76
CA ASP A 114 1.42 2.91 -2.16
C ASP A 114 1.75 4.03 -1.16
N GLU A 115 2.78 3.89 -0.30
CA GLU A 115 2.98 4.79 0.85
C GLU A 115 4.44 5.25 1.00
N HIS A 116 4.68 6.56 0.86
CA HIS A 116 6.04 7.12 0.88
C HIS A 116 6.16 8.37 1.75
N GLY A 117 7.36 8.60 2.25
CA GLY A 117 7.79 9.87 2.85
C GLY A 117 8.66 10.66 1.88
N TRP A 118 8.67 11.99 2.04
CA TRP A 118 9.64 12.88 1.41
C TRP A 118 10.19 13.85 2.46
N ASP A 119 11.50 13.76 2.69
CA ASP A 119 12.26 14.58 3.64
C ASP A 119 13.40 15.36 2.95
N GLU A 120 14.38 15.81 3.75
CA GLU A 120 15.53 16.59 3.27
C GLU A 120 16.51 15.77 2.43
N ASP A 121 16.51 14.43 2.54
CA ASP A 121 17.44 13.55 1.84
C ASP A 121 16.82 12.98 0.55
N GLY A 122 15.50 12.79 0.50
CA GLY A 122 14.86 12.21 -0.66
C GLY A 122 13.47 11.65 -0.37
N ILE A 123 13.10 10.60 -1.12
CA ILE A 123 11.89 9.85 -0.87
C ILE A 123 12.21 8.46 -0.30
N PHE A 124 11.30 7.93 0.50
CA PHE A 124 11.47 6.61 1.10
C PHE A 124 10.14 5.89 1.27
N ASN A 125 10.14 4.57 1.08
CA ASN A 125 8.97 3.73 1.28
C ASN A 125 8.73 3.53 2.79
N PHE A 126 7.46 3.49 3.21
CA PHE A 126 7.10 3.09 4.57
C PHE A 126 6.99 1.59 4.74
N GLU A 127 6.87 0.84 3.64
CA GLU A 127 6.49 -0.56 3.62
C GLU A 127 7.66 -1.49 3.30
N GLY A 128 7.60 -2.73 3.79
CA GLY A 128 8.51 -3.81 3.41
C GLY A 128 7.99 -4.72 2.29
N GLY A 129 6.88 -4.35 1.66
CA GLY A 129 6.18 -5.17 0.68
C GLY A 129 5.13 -4.38 -0.08
N CYS A 130 4.36 -5.09 -0.90
CA CYS A 130 3.27 -4.52 -1.67
C CYS A 130 1.95 -5.18 -1.29
N TYR A 131 0.84 -4.46 -1.47
CA TYR A 131 -0.52 -4.95 -1.25
C TYR A 131 -1.39 -4.70 -2.47
N ALA A 132 -1.04 -5.41 -3.55
CA ALA A 132 -1.58 -5.19 -4.89
C ALA A 132 -3.02 -5.70 -5.03
N LYS A 133 -3.80 -5.03 -5.89
CA LYS A 133 -5.07 -5.56 -6.37
C LYS A 133 -4.82 -6.69 -7.36
N THR A 134 -5.71 -7.67 -7.40
CA THR A 134 -5.58 -8.83 -8.30
C THR A 134 -6.71 -8.94 -9.31
N ILE A 135 -7.69 -8.03 -9.31
CA ILE A 135 -8.76 -8.06 -10.31
C ILE A 135 -8.19 -7.89 -11.72
N ASP A 136 -8.61 -8.75 -12.65
CA ASP A 136 -8.17 -8.77 -14.05
C ASP A 136 -6.64 -8.93 -14.22
N LEU A 137 -5.94 -9.45 -13.19
CA LEU A 137 -4.50 -9.65 -13.22
C LEU A 137 -4.13 -10.76 -14.22
N THR A 138 -3.19 -10.45 -15.11
CA THR A 138 -2.58 -11.39 -16.06
C THR A 138 -1.07 -11.17 -16.10
N GLU A 139 -0.31 -12.14 -16.59
CA GLU A 139 1.12 -11.92 -16.82
C GLU A 139 1.38 -10.87 -17.91
N ASP A 140 0.45 -10.69 -18.85
CA ASP A 140 0.61 -9.75 -19.98
C ASP A 140 0.42 -8.29 -19.55
N ASN A 141 -0.52 -8.00 -18.64
CA ASN A 141 -0.80 -6.63 -18.21
C ASN A 141 0.09 -6.17 -17.04
N GLU A 142 0.41 -7.04 -16.08
CA GLU A 142 1.22 -6.70 -14.90
C GLU A 142 2.22 -7.83 -14.57
N PRO A 143 3.23 -8.06 -15.42
CA PRO A 143 4.15 -9.20 -15.32
C PRO A 143 4.91 -9.25 -13.98
N GLU A 144 5.37 -8.11 -13.48
CA GLU A 144 6.14 -8.04 -12.23
C GLU A 144 5.29 -8.46 -11.03
N ILE A 145 4.04 -8.01 -10.96
CA ILE A 145 3.12 -8.39 -9.89
C ILE A 145 2.75 -9.86 -10.02
N TYR A 146 2.37 -10.31 -11.21
CA TYR A 146 1.99 -11.70 -11.45
C TYR A 146 3.11 -12.68 -11.01
N ARG A 147 4.37 -12.38 -11.36
CA ARG A 147 5.55 -13.18 -10.98
C ARG A 147 5.96 -13.04 -9.52
N ALA A 148 5.52 -11.99 -8.83
CA ALA A 148 5.71 -11.83 -7.39
C ALA A 148 4.78 -12.75 -6.57
N ILE A 149 3.72 -13.29 -7.18
CA ILE A 149 2.80 -14.24 -6.54
C ILE A 149 3.42 -15.64 -6.56
N LYS A 150 4.21 -15.92 -5.54
CA LYS A 150 4.88 -17.21 -5.30
C LYS A 150 4.84 -17.54 -3.80
N LYS A 151 5.51 -18.62 -3.38
CA LYS A 151 5.65 -18.96 -1.97
C LYS A 151 6.02 -17.72 -1.15
N ASP A 152 5.39 -17.56 0.02
CA ASP A 152 5.51 -16.42 0.94
C ASP A 152 4.70 -15.17 0.55
N ALA A 153 3.99 -15.19 -0.58
CA ALA A 153 2.88 -14.28 -0.85
C ALA A 153 1.56 -14.77 -0.20
N ILE A 154 0.67 -13.84 0.14
CA ILE A 154 -0.64 -14.13 0.73
C ILE A 154 -1.73 -13.53 -0.15
N MET A 155 -2.57 -14.39 -0.72
CA MET A 155 -3.77 -13.96 -1.45
C MET A 155 -4.94 -13.76 -0.49
N GLU A 156 -5.69 -12.68 -0.68
CA GLU A 156 -6.85 -12.31 0.12
C GLU A 156 -8.06 -12.13 -0.79
N ASN A 157 -9.12 -12.89 -0.52
CA ASN A 157 -10.39 -12.88 -1.25
C ASN A 157 -10.31 -13.22 -2.76
N VAL A 158 -9.18 -13.73 -3.24
CA VAL A 158 -9.04 -14.33 -4.58
C VAL A 158 -9.83 -15.63 -4.66
N TRP A 159 -10.44 -15.90 -5.82
CA TRP A 159 -11.07 -17.20 -6.08
C TRP A 159 -9.99 -18.23 -6.42
N ILE A 160 -10.08 -19.43 -5.85
CA ILE A 160 -9.13 -20.51 -6.10
C ILE A 160 -9.93 -21.67 -6.72
N GLU A 161 -9.52 -22.10 -7.90
CA GLU A 161 -10.10 -23.23 -8.61
C GLU A 161 -9.78 -24.56 -7.92
N GLU A 162 -10.47 -25.63 -8.33
CA GLU A 162 -10.31 -26.97 -7.73
C GLU A 162 -8.88 -27.51 -7.86
N ASP A 163 -8.15 -27.11 -8.91
CA ASP A 163 -6.75 -27.49 -9.14
C ASP A 163 -5.74 -26.61 -8.38
N GLY A 164 -6.22 -25.61 -7.62
CA GLY A 164 -5.40 -24.66 -6.88
C GLY A 164 -5.01 -23.41 -7.66
N THR A 165 -5.41 -23.28 -8.93
CA THR A 165 -5.12 -22.09 -9.75
C THR A 165 -5.94 -20.90 -9.27
N PRO A 166 -5.32 -19.71 -9.07
CA PRO A 166 -6.08 -18.51 -8.78
C PRO A 166 -6.84 -18.00 -10.02
N ASP A 167 -8.12 -17.70 -9.86
CA ASP A 167 -8.94 -17.01 -10.86
C ASP A 167 -9.09 -15.53 -10.47
N TYR A 168 -8.35 -14.68 -11.19
CA TYR A 168 -8.29 -13.24 -11.01
C TYR A 168 -9.46 -12.47 -11.66
N PHE A 169 -10.28 -13.14 -12.47
CA PHE A 169 -11.45 -12.58 -13.13
C PHE A 169 -12.75 -12.86 -12.35
N ASN A 170 -12.73 -13.85 -11.45
CA ASN A 170 -13.89 -14.22 -10.65
C ASN A 170 -14.06 -13.32 -9.42
N THR A 171 -14.94 -12.33 -9.56
CA THR A 171 -15.25 -11.31 -8.55
C THR A 171 -16.45 -11.65 -7.68
N LYS A 172 -16.93 -12.91 -7.66
CA LYS A 172 -18.14 -13.32 -6.90
C LYS A 172 -18.09 -12.95 -5.42
N LYS A 173 -16.89 -12.93 -4.80
CA LYS A 173 -16.69 -12.48 -3.42
C LYS A 173 -16.58 -10.95 -3.35
N THR A 174 -15.74 -10.37 -4.19
CA THR A 174 -15.44 -8.94 -4.25
C THR A 174 -14.60 -8.62 -5.48
N GLU A 175 -14.67 -7.38 -5.97
CA GLU A 175 -13.72 -6.82 -6.94
C GLU A 175 -12.40 -6.37 -6.31
N ASN A 176 -12.33 -6.31 -4.96
CA ASN A 176 -11.13 -5.95 -4.21
C ASN A 176 -10.34 -7.20 -3.78
N GLY A 177 -10.17 -8.16 -4.69
CA GLY A 177 -9.19 -9.23 -4.52
C GLY A 177 -7.79 -8.65 -4.36
N ARG A 178 -7.01 -9.20 -3.44
CA ARG A 178 -5.70 -8.66 -3.05
C ARG A 178 -4.65 -9.76 -2.98
N VAL A 179 -3.40 -9.33 -3.10
CA VAL A 179 -2.23 -10.15 -2.76
C VAL A 179 -1.23 -9.27 -2.02
N SER A 180 -0.67 -9.78 -0.92
CA SER A 180 0.51 -9.21 -0.28
C SER A 180 1.73 -10.06 -0.55
N PHE A 181 2.86 -9.41 -0.77
CA PHE A 181 4.16 -10.06 -0.93
C PHE A 181 5.26 -9.10 -0.48
N PRO A 182 6.39 -9.62 0.03
CA PRO A 182 7.51 -8.77 0.39
C PRO A 182 8.15 -8.15 -0.85
N LEU A 183 8.74 -6.96 -0.70
CA LEU A 183 9.16 -6.12 -1.83
C LEU A 183 10.18 -6.85 -2.72
N TYR A 184 11.05 -7.67 -2.11
CA TYR A 184 12.05 -8.47 -2.81
C TYR A 184 11.48 -9.54 -3.75
N HIS A 185 10.15 -9.78 -3.76
CA HIS A 185 9.52 -10.62 -4.77
C HIS A 185 9.53 -9.97 -6.16
N ILE A 186 9.54 -8.64 -6.24
CA ILE A 186 9.70 -7.86 -7.46
C ILE A 186 11.18 -7.91 -7.85
N ALA A 187 11.47 -8.35 -9.08
CA ALA A 187 12.86 -8.55 -9.51
C ALA A 187 13.62 -7.22 -9.57
N ASN A 188 12.97 -6.19 -10.11
CA ASN A 188 13.51 -4.84 -10.26
C ASN A 188 13.06 -3.93 -9.11
N HIS A 189 13.22 -4.34 -7.85
CA HIS A 189 13.03 -3.42 -6.71
C HIS A 189 14.32 -2.64 -6.41
N GLU A 190 14.20 -1.45 -5.84
CA GLU A 190 15.33 -0.71 -5.26
C GLU A 190 15.61 -1.26 -3.85
N PRO A 191 16.76 -1.93 -3.61
CA PRO A 191 17.02 -2.61 -2.34
C PRO A 191 16.99 -1.70 -1.11
N THR A 192 17.27 -0.40 -1.27
CA THR A 192 17.19 0.56 -0.16
C THR A 192 15.76 1.01 0.13
N ALA A 193 14.82 0.77 -0.79
CA ALA A 193 13.48 1.33 -0.79
C ALA A 193 13.48 2.87 -0.60
N THR A 194 14.51 3.54 -1.13
CA THR A 194 14.69 5.00 -1.12
C THR A 194 15.09 5.53 -2.50
N GLY A 195 14.81 6.81 -2.77
CA GLY A 195 15.21 7.50 -3.98
C GLY A 195 15.58 8.95 -3.70
N ASP A 196 16.23 9.60 -4.66
CA ASP A 196 16.53 11.03 -4.59
C ASP A 196 15.23 11.87 -4.65
N HIS A 197 15.34 13.19 -4.55
CA HIS A 197 14.19 14.07 -4.76
C HIS A 197 13.54 13.83 -6.13
N PRO A 198 12.19 13.84 -6.21
CA PRO A 198 11.48 13.46 -7.41
C PRO A 198 11.60 14.51 -8.53
N ASP A 199 12.09 14.06 -9.69
CA ASP A 199 12.12 14.85 -10.94
C ASP A 199 10.76 14.95 -11.62
N LYS A 200 9.86 14.01 -11.29
CA LYS A 200 8.53 13.86 -11.88
C LYS A 200 7.50 13.56 -10.80
N ILE A 201 6.39 14.30 -10.85
CA ILE A 201 5.22 14.06 -10.02
C ILE A 201 4.03 13.90 -10.96
N LEU A 202 3.43 12.72 -10.97
CA LEU A 202 2.27 12.38 -11.79
C LEU A 202 1.03 12.30 -10.90
N PHE A 203 -0.04 12.99 -11.29
CA PHE A 203 -1.36 12.86 -10.68
C PHE A 203 -2.24 12.00 -11.57
N LEU A 204 -2.50 10.77 -11.14
CA LEU A 204 -3.34 9.82 -11.84
C LEU A 204 -4.80 10.07 -11.49
N THR A 205 -5.62 10.21 -12.53
CA THR A 205 -7.05 10.46 -12.41
C THR A 205 -7.81 9.50 -13.32
N CYS A 206 -8.80 8.82 -12.75
CA CYS A 206 -9.75 8.02 -13.51
C CYS A 206 -11.00 8.87 -13.75
N ASP A 207 -10.95 9.70 -14.79
CA ASP A 207 -12.06 10.61 -15.12
C ASP A 207 -13.21 9.88 -15.82
N ALA A 208 -14.22 9.52 -15.03
CA ALA A 208 -15.44 8.88 -15.53
C ALA A 208 -16.27 9.77 -16.49
N PHE A 209 -16.03 11.08 -16.52
CA PHE A 209 -16.73 12.01 -17.41
C PHE A 209 -16.02 12.18 -18.76
N GLY A 210 -14.77 11.74 -18.90
CA GLY A 210 -14.00 11.85 -20.13
C GLY A 210 -13.74 13.30 -20.57
N VAL A 211 -13.59 14.22 -19.62
CA VAL A 211 -13.36 15.65 -19.83
C VAL A 211 -11.87 15.98 -19.84
N LEU A 212 -11.11 15.36 -18.93
CA LEU A 212 -9.69 15.63 -18.79
C LEU A 212 -8.91 15.09 -20.01
N PRO A 213 -7.88 15.82 -20.49
CA PRO A 213 -6.99 15.29 -21.51
C PRO A 213 -6.21 14.08 -20.94
N PRO A 214 -5.72 13.16 -21.79
CA PRO A 214 -4.93 12.03 -21.34
C PRO A 214 -3.68 12.42 -20.53
N VAL A 215 -3.08 13.56 -20.85
CA VAL A 215 -1.94 14.13 -20.12
C VAL A 215 -1.98 15.65 -20.17
N ALA A 216 -1.69 16.30 -19.04
CA ALA A 216 -1.54 17.75 -18.94
C ALA A 216 -0.32 18.10 -18.07
N LYS A 217 0.46 19.10 -18.50
CA LYS A 217 1.51 19.68 -17.68
C LYS A 217 0.92 20.78 -16.80
N LEU A 218 0.96 20.59 -15.49
CA LEU A 218 0.46 21.58 -14.53
C LEU A 218 1.47 22.72 -14.33
N THR A 219 0.95 23.91 -14.07
CA THR A 219 1.76 25.05 -13.57
C THR A 219 1.87 24.97 -12.05
N PRO A 220 2.90 25.59 -11.44
CA PRO A 220 2.94 25.80 -9.99
C PRO A 220 1.73 26.55 -9.45
#